data_AF-A0A1V1PVE5-F1
#
_entry.id   AF-A0A1V1PVE5-F1
#
_cell.length_a   1.000
_cell.length_b   1.000
_cell.length_c   1.000
_cell.angle_alpha   90.00
_cell.angle_beta   90.00
_cell.angle_gamma   90.00
#
_symmetry.space_group_name_H-M   'P 1'
#
loop_
_entity.id
_entity.type
_entity.pdbx_description
1 polymer ?
#
loop_
_entity_poly.entity_id
_entity_poly.type
_entity_poly.pdbx_seq_one_letter_code
_entity_poly.pdbx_strand_id
1 'polypeptide(L)'
;MRLVFAAIAFLASACAREAEPPRAVAQSCAPIRAIADPQSHEGMVLVRGGEASIGSTEFHAEERPVRTVRVGDFWIDAHEVTNAEFAAFVRATNYVTVAERDRAGGAVFFPRGGNVDYRDLSTWWRLDPDATWRTPSGAGSSIEGRDAFPVVQVAHEDALAYARWRGRDLPTEAEWEYAARGGLQGAAYAWGEEARPGGQLLANHYQGLFPFGDSGADGYEGAAPAGCFPANGYGLYDMTGNVWEWTRDAWRQAALAVDGFHTIKGGSFLCSDQFCARYRPAARQPGDDTMGTEHIGFRTVWHGSEQTE
;
A
#
# COMPACT_ATOMS: atom_id res chain seq x y z
N MET A 1 -51.27 -58.72 9.49
CA MET A 1 -51.49 -57.54 8.61
C MET A 1 -50.27 -56.65 8.76
N ARG A 2 -49.67 -56.29 7.62
CA ARG A 2 -48.33 -55.68 7.43
C ARG A 2 -48.18 -54.33 8.14
N LEU A 3 -46.96 -53.96 8.53
CA LEU A 3 -46.26 -52.70 8.18
C LEU A 3 -44.92 -52.62 8.97
N VAL A 4 -43.81 -53.01 8.32
CA VAL A 4 -42.76 -52.16 7.72
C VAL A 4 -41.75 -51.63 8.76
N PHE A 5 -40.58 -52.28 8.77
CA PHE A 5 -39.33 -51.73 9.32
C PHE A 5 -38.82 -50.63 8.39
N ALA A 6 -38.70 -49.40 8.89
CA ALA A 6 -37.94 -48.35 8.23
C ALA A 6 -36.57 -48.23 8.93
N ALA A 7 -35.52 -48.69 8.25
CA ALA A 7 -34.15 -48.45 8.66
C ALA A 7 -33.82 -46.96 8.42
N ILE A 8 -33.58 -46.22 9.49
CA ILE A 8 -33.06 -44.85 9.41
C ILE A 8 -31.56 -44.97 9.12
N ALA A 9 -31.19 -44.68 7.88
CA ALA A 9 -29.79 -44.50 7.49
C ALA A 9 -29.26 -43.23 8.17
N PHE A 10 -28.26 -43.39 9.05
CA PHE A 10 -27.47 -42.28 9.54
C PHE A 10 -26.66 -41.71 8.37
N LEU A 11 -27.06 -40.54 7.85
CA LEU A 11 -26.17 -39.70 7.08
C LEU A 11 -25.05 -39.24 8.02
N ALA A 12 -23.84 -39.75 7.80
CA ALA A 12 -22.64 -39.16 8.36
C ALA A 12 -22.53 -37.74 7.80
N SER A 13 -22.89 -36.75 8.64
CA SER A 13 -22.60 -35.35 8.38
C SER A 13 -21.08 -35.24 8.25
N ALA A 14 -20.61 -35.04 7.01
CA ALA A 14 -19.26 -34.57 6.78
C ALA A 14 -19.17 -33.22 7.51
N CYS A 15 -18.58 -33.22 8.70
CA CYS A 15 -18.20 -32.00 9.37
C CYS A 15 -17.28 -31.28 8.39
N ALA A 16 -17.80 -30.24 7.73
CA ALA A 16 -16.95 -29.23 7.14
C ALA A 16 -15.99 -28.83 8.24
N ARG A 17 -14.70 -29.13 8.07
CA ARG A 17 -13.67 -28.55 8.93
C ARG A 17 -13.89 -27.05 8.81
N GLU A 18 -14.31 -26.40 9.90
CA GLU A 18 -14.24 -24.96 10.00
C GLU A 18 -12.81 -24.60 9.65
N ALA A 19 -12.63 -23.87 8.55
CA ALA A 19 -11.32 -23.40 8.16
C ALA A 19 -10.78 -22.58 9.33
N GLU A 20 -9.57 -22.90 9.80
CA GLU A 20 -8.95 -22.13 10.87
C GLU A 20 -8.93 -20.64 10.48
N PRO A 21 -9.23 -19.74 11.43
CA PRO A 21 -9.24 -18.31 11.15
C PRO A 21 -7.87 -17.89 10.64
N PRO A 22 -7.82 -16.93 9.70
CA PRO A 22 -6.56 -16.47 9.16
C PRO A 22 -5.67 -15.92 10.28
N ARG A 23 -4.36 -16.14 10.16
CA ARG A 23 -3.40 -15.79 11.20
C ARG A 23 -2.46 -14.70 10.71
N ALA A 24 -2.39 -13.60 11.47
CA ALA A 24 -1.36 -12.58 11.33
C ALA A 24 0.05 -13.17 11.36
N VAL A 25 0.91 -12.76 10.43
CA VAL A 25 2.34 -13.09 10.44
C VAL A 25 3.19 -11.85 10.74
N ALA A 26 2.61 -10.78 11.28
CA ALA A 26 3.35 -9.60 11.71
C ALA A 26 4.57 -10.03 12.57
N GLN A 27 5.77 -9.70 12.07
CA GLN A 27 7.05 -10.06 12.68
C GLN A 27 7.55 -8.90 13.57
N SER A 28 8.81 -8.99 14.02
CA SER A 28 9.52 -7.80 14.51
C SER A 28 9.65 -6.81 13.36
N CYS A 29 9.01 -5.66 13.49
CA CYS A 29 9.04 -4.62 12.45
C CYS A 29 10.47 -4.16 12.16
N ALA A 30 10.72 -3.71 10.92
CA ALA A 30 12.00 -3.13 10.56
C ALA A 30 12.35 -1.98 11.54
N PRO A 31 13.58 -1.92 12.05
CA PRO A 31 13.95 -0.89 13.01
C PRO A 31 13.92 0.48 12.34
N ILE A 32 13.30 1.47 12.99
CA ILE A 32 13.43 2.87 12.58
C ILE A 32 14.91 3.23 12.66
N ARG A 33 15.51 3.64 11.55
CA ARG A 33 16.89 4.12 11.53
C ARG A 33 16.89 5.64 11.41
N ALA A 34 17.59 6.29 12.33
CA ALA A 34 17.89 7.71 12.18
C ALA A 34 18.88 7.85 11.01
N ILE A 35 18.44 8.49 9.93
CA ILE A 35 19.27 8.67 8.75
C ILE A 35 20.24 9.83 9.02
N ALA A 36 21.52 9.50 9.18
CA ALA A 36 22.57 10.49 9.48
C ALA A 36 23.01 11.30 8.26
N ASP A 37 22.96 10.70 7.06
CA ASP A 37 23.30 11.34 5.79
C ASP A 37 22.15 11.18 4.79
N PRO A 38 21.49 12.28 4.37
CA PRO A 38 20.38 12.23 3.44
C PRO A 38 20.75 11.63 2.08
N GLN A 39 22.03 11.67 1.67
CA GLN A 39 22.53 11.12 0.40
C GLN A 39 23.01 9.66 0.50
N SER A 40 22.97 9.05 1.69
CA SER A 40 23.35 7.65 1.85
C SER A 40 22.30 6.68 1.29
N HIS A 41 22.75 5.47 0.93
CA HIS A 41 21.86 4.33 0.60
C HIS A 41 21.46 3.53 1.85
N GLU A 42 21.69 4.06 3.06
CA GLU A 42 21.22 3.37 4.26
C GLU A 42 19.69 3.24 4.23
N GLY A 43 19.20 2.04 4.56
CA GLY A 43 17.78 1.71 4.47
C GLY A 43 17.28 1.38 3.05
N MET A 44 18.15 1.39 2.04
CA MET A 44 17.81 1.00 0.67
C MET A 44 18.32 -0.39 0.29
N VAL A 45 17.65 -0.99 -0.68
CA VAL A 45 18.01 -2.25 -1.33
C VAL A 45 18.42 -1.96 -2.76
N LEU A 46 19.58 -2.47 -3.19
CA LEU A 46 19.96 -2.49 -4.60
C LEU A 46 19.17 -3.59 -5.33
N VAL A 47 18.28 -3.17 -6.22
CA VAL A 47 17.57 -4.05 -7.14
C VAL A 47 18.35 -4.10 -8.45
N ARG A 48 18.79 -5.29 -8.83
CA ARG A 48 19.40 -5.52 -10.14
C ARG A 48 18.30 -5.53 -11.19
N GLY A 49 18.42 -4.66 -12.16
CA GLY A 49 17.48 -4.48 -13.25
C GLY A 49 17.46 -5.68 -14.21
N GLY A 50 16.50 -5.64 -15.13
CA GLY A 50 16.32 -6.68 -16.12
C GLY A 50 15.06 -6.47 -16.94
N GLU A 51 14.75 -7.43 -17.81
CA GLU A 51 13.44 -7.49 -18.46
C GLU A 51 12.41 -8.08 -17.51
N ALA A 52 11.21 -7.49 -17.50
CA ALA A 52 10.07 -7.99 -16.76
C ALA A 52 8.75 -7.73 -17.48
N SER A 53 7.80 -8.61 -17.19
CA SER A 53 6.39 -8.45 -17.54
C SER A 53 5.69 -7.64 -16.45
N ILE A 54 5.19 -6.46 -16.81
CA ILE A 54 4.44 -5.55 -15.93
C ILE A 54 2.96 -5.56 -16.33
N GLY A 55 2.07 -5.57 -15.34
CA GLY A 55 0.61 -5.69 -15.52
C GLY A 55 0.07 -7.11 -15.28
N SER A 56 -1.22 -7.28 -15.53
CA SER A 56 -1.93 -8.56 -15.43
C SER A 56 -3.11 -8.62 -16.38
N THR A 57 -3.47 -9.82 -16.84
CA THR A 57 -4.70 -10.08 -17.59
C THR A 57 -5.84 -10.60 -16.74
N GLU A 58 -5.63 -10.87 -15.45
CA GLU A 58 -6.54 -11.72 -14.65
C GLU A 58 -7.52 -10.94 -13.78
N PHE A 59 -7.18 -9.70 -13.39
CA PHE A 59 -7.93 -8.95 -12.39
C PHE A 59 -8.63 -7.71 -12.97
N HIS A 60 -8.04 -6.53 -12.84
CA HIS A 60 -8.68 -5.29 -13.27
C HIS A 60 -8.31 -4.87 -14.70
N ALA A 61 -9.18 -4.11 -15.35
CA ALA A 61 -9.01 -3.72 -16.75
C ALA A 61 -7.81 -2.78 -16.95
N GLU A 62 -7.56 -1.91 -15.97
CA GLU A 62 -6.43 -0.99 -15.94
C GLU A 62 -5.06 -1.68 -15.81
N GLU A 63 -5.02 -2.95 -15.38
CA GLU A 63 -3.78 -3.73 -15.28
C GLU A 63 -3.31 -4.27 -16.64
N ARG A 64 -4.15 -4.13 -17.68
CA ARG A 64 -3.90 -4.60 -19.04
C ARG A 64 -3.37 -3.47 -19.94
N PRO A 65 -2.61 -3.81 -21.01
CA PRO A 65 -2.05 -5.13 -21.30
C PRO A 65 -0.81 -5.42 -20.44
N VAL A 66 -0.44 -6.70 -20.35
CA VAL A 66 0.89 -7.07 -19.86
C VAL A 66 1.92 -6.55 -20.87
N ARG A 67 2.90 -5.78 -20.37
CA ARG A 67 3.95 -5.14 -21.15
C ARG A 67 5.32 -5.63 -20.70
N THR A 68 6.16 -6.02 -21.66
CA THR A 68 7.57 -6.29 -21.39
C THR A 68 8.32 -4.97 -21.32
N VAL A 69 8.95 -4.69 -20.19
CA VAL A 69 9.77 -3.49 -19.97
C VAL A 69 11.16 -3.91 -19.51
N ARG A 70 12.17 -3.10 -19.81
CA ARG A 70 13.51 -3.25 -19.24
C ARG A 70 13.71 -2.17 -18.18
N VAL A 71 13.97 -2.58 -16.95
CA VAL A 71 14.27 -1.71 -15.82
C VAL A 71 15.78 -1.73 -15.59
N GLY A 72 16.41 -0.57 -15.35
CA GLY A 72 17.83 -0.48 -15.00
C GLY A 72 18.12 -0.96 -13.58
N ASP A 73 19.39 -0.96 -13.17
CA ASP A 73 19.74 -1.11 -11.75
C ASP A 73 19.32 0.16 -10.99
N PHE A 74 18.72 0.01 -9.81
CA PHE A 74 18.35 1.13 -8.95
C PHE A 74 18.34 0.70 -7.50
N TRP A 75 18.54 1.66 -6.61
CA TRP A 75 18.29 1.50 -5.19
C TRP A 75 16.84 1.92 -4.89
N ILE A 76 16.17 1.20 -4.00
CA ILE A 76 14.82 1.53 -3.53
C ILE A 76 14.76 1.39 -2.01
N ASP A 77 14.00 2.26 -1.33
CA ASP A 77 13.79 2.14 0.11
C ASP A 77 13.18 0.79 0.49
N ALA A 78 13.72 0.17 1.54
CA ALA A 78 13.28 -1.13 2.03
C ALA A 78 11.83 -1.12 2.53
N HIS A 79 11.37 0.02 3.05
CA HIS A 79 10.02 0.23 3.60
C HIS A 79 9.48 1.61 3.17
N GLU A 80 8.22 1.90 3.46
CA GLU A 80 7.63 3.22 3.20
C GLU A 80 8.29 4.31 4.07
N VAL A 81 8.32 5.55 3.58
CA VAL A 81 8.82 6.68 4.37
C VAL A 81 7.98 6.84 5.64
N THR A 82 8.65 6.86 6.78
CA THR A 82 8.01 6.93 8.10
C THR A 82 7.75 8.38 8.54
N ASN A 83 6.87 8.53 9.54
CA ASN A 83 6.61 9.81 10.20
C ASN A 83 7.90 10.45 10.76
N ALA A 84 8.79 9.66 11.36
CA ALA A 84 10.05 10.17 11.91
C ALA A 84 10.98 10.74 10.83
N GLU A 85 11.07 10.05 9.68
CA GLU A 85 11.88 10.48 8.54
C GLU A 85 11.29 11.73 7.88
N PHE A 86 9.98 11.76 7.64
CA PHE A 86 9.30 12.93 7.10
C PHE A 86 9.38 14.13 8.05
N ALA A 87 9.28 13.91 9.35
CA ALA A 87 9.49 14.97 10.35
C ALA A 87 10.93 15.52 10.32
N ALA A 88 11.93 14.70 10.00
CA ALA A 88 13.31 15.16 9.83
C ALA A 88 13.44 16.07 8.59
N PHE A 89 12.82 15.69 7.47
CA PHE A 89 12.71 16.55 6.28
C PHE A 89 12.08 17.90 6.62
N VAL A 90 10.90 17.89 7.26
CA VAL A 90 10.18 19.14 7.63
C VAL A 90 11.03 20.00 8.58
N ARG A 91 11.69 19.41 9.58
CA ARG A 91 12.59 20.17 10.48
C ARG A 91 13.79 20.77 9.75
N ALA A 92 14.37 20.06 8.79
CA ALA A 92 15.56 20.51 8.07
C ALA A 92 15.25 21.63 7.06
N THR A 93 14.03 21.67 6.53
CA THR A 93 13.66 22.52 5.39
C THR A 93 12.61 23.57 5.72
N ASN A 94 11.92 23.45 6.86
CA ASN A 94 10.69 24.17 7.18
C ASN A 94 9.59 23.97 6.12
N TYR A 95 9.58 22.79 5.48
CA TYR A 95 8.57 22.46 4.48
C TYR A 95 7.16 22.48 5.08
N VAL A 96 6.20 22.97 4.29
CA VAL A 96 4.78 23.05 4.63
C VAL A 96 4.06 22.22 3.56
N THR A 97 3.34 21.16 3.97
CA THR A 97 2.70 20.26 3.00
C THR A 97 1.55 20.94 2.26
N VAL A 98 1.11 20.37 1.14
CA VAL A 98 -0.06 20.86 0.39
C VAL A 98 -1.29 20.99 1.31
N ALA A 99 -1.55 19.97 2.13
CA ALA A 99 -2.65 19.98 3.10
C ALA A 99 -2.58 21.17 4.09
N GLU A 100 -1.37 21.47 4.59
CA GLU A 100 -1.13 22.59 5.52
C GLU A 100 -1.17 23.96 4.81
N ARG A 101 -0.58 24.06 3.61
CA ARG A 101 -0.43 25.28 2.81
C ARG A 101 -1.78 25.80 2.33
N ASP A 102 -2.59 24.90 1.78
CA ASP A 102 -3.85 25.26 1.13
C ASP A 102 -5.01 25.32 2.14
N ARG A 103 -4.78 24.82 3.36
CA ARG A 103 -5.78 24.74 4.46
C ARG A 103 -7.05 23.97 4.07
N ALA A 104 -6.91 23.08 3.09
CA ALA A 104 -7.96 22.18 2.64
C ALA A 104 -7.94 20.85 3.39
N GLY A 105 -6.83 20.55 4.08
CA GLY A 105 -6.62 19.28 4.78
C GLY A 105 -6.56 18.10 3.82
N GLY A 106 -7.21 17.00 4.16
CA GLY A 106 -7.17 15.77 3.39
C GLY A 106 -8.39 14.89 3.57
N ALA A 107 -8.43 13.78 2.82
CA ALA A 107 -9.52 12.81 2.93
C ALA A 107 -9.26 11.82 4.08
N VAL A 108 -10.27 11.60 4.91
CA VAL A 108 -10.27 10.71 6.07
C VAL A 108 -11.37 9.67 5.90
N PHE A 109 -11.03 8.40 6.14
CA PHE A 109 -11.97 7.29 6.18
C PHE A 109 -12.71 7.29 7.53
N PHE A 110 -13.99 6.95 7.49
CA PHE A 110 -14.75 6.70 8.70
C PHE A 110 -15.60 5.43 8.52
N PRO A 111 -15.53 4.47 9.46
CA PRO A 111 -16.39 3.31 9.41
C PRO A 111 -17.86 3.74 9.41
N ARG A 112 -18.69 3.05 8.62
CA ARG A 112 -20.11 3.40 8.49
C ARG A 112 -21.00 2.23 8.88
N GLY A 113 -22.10 2.51 9.59
CA GLY A 113 -23.23 1.59 9.75
C GLY A 113 -24.31 1.79 8.69
N GLY A 114 -25.15 0.76 8.47
CA GLY A 114 -26.37 0.85 7.65
C GLY A 114 -26.20 0.51 6.16
N ASN A 115 -27.07 1.03 5.30
CA ASN A 115 -27.00 0.74 3.86
C ASN A 115 -25.90 1.58 3.18
N VAL A 116 -24.93 0.90 2.58
CA VAL A 116 -23.80 1.49 1.86
C VAL A 116 -23.97 1.29 0.35
N ASP A 117 -23.91 2.37 -0.44
CA ASP A 117 -23.77 2.28 -1.90
C ASP A 117 -22.28 2.33 -2.23
N TYR A 118 -21.73 1.22 -2.73
CA TYR A 118 -20.30 1.11 -3.02
C TYR A 118 -19.80 2.02 -4.15
N ARG A 119 -20.71 2.70 -4.86
CA ARG A 119 -20.39 3.68 -5.90
C ARG A 119 -20.29 5.11 -5.36
N ASP A 120 -20.81 5.34 -4.15
CA ASP A 120 -20.77 6.64 -3.48
C ASP A 120 -19.72 6.62 -2.37
N LEU A 121 -18.50 7.02 -2.74
CA LEU A 121 -17.35 7.05 -1.82
C LEU A 121 -17.56 8.01 -0.64
N SER A 122 -18.45 9.02 -0.77
CA SER A 122 -18.76 9.95 0.31
C SER A 122 -19.42 9.27 1.52
N THR A 123 -19.89 8.04 1.35
CA THR A 123 -20.49 7.27 2.44
C THR A 123 -19.48 6.79 3.48
N TRP A 124 -18.19 6.76 3.16
CA TRP A 124 -17.12 6.42 4.11
C TRP A 124 -15.85 7.29 3.97
N TRP A 125 -15.82 8.26 3.05
CA TRP A 125 -14.77 9.28 2.94
C TRP A 125 -15.31 10.67 3.23
N ARG A 126 -14.54 11.44 4.00
CA ARG A 126 -14.84 12.82 4.39
C ARG A 126 -13.61 13.68 4.14
N LEU A 127 -13.80 14.88 3.59
CA LEU A 127 -12.77 15.90 3.62
C LEU A 127 -12.75 16.53 5.02
N ASP A 128 -11.56 16.62 5.62
CA ASP A 128 -11.35 17.22 6.93
C ASP A 128 -10.20 18.23 6.83
N PRO A 129 -10.46 19.55 7.05
CA PRO A 129 -9.44 20.58 6.93
C PRO A 129 -8.32 20.46 7.98
N ASP A 130 -8.57 19.74 9.07
CA ASP A 130 -7.58 19.47 10.11
C ASP A 130 -6.81 18.18 9.85
N ALA A 131 -7.09 17.45 8.76
CA ALA A 131 -6.34 16.26 8.38
C ALA A 131 -5.04 16.63 7.66
N THR A 132 -3.92 16.39 8.33
CA THR A 132 -2.56 16.64 7.82
C THR A 132 -1.66 15.48 8.18
N TRP A 133 -0.42 15.46 7.71
CA TRP A 133 0.54 14.41 8.09
C TRP A 133 0.80 14.35 9.61
N ARG A 134 0.54 15.44 10.36
CA ARG A 134 0.66 15.49 11.83
C ARG A 134 -0.59 15.01 12.56
N THR A 135 -1.73 15.06 11.88
CA THR A 135 -3.08 14.82 12.38
C THR A 135 -3.83 13.95 11.35
N PRO A 136 -3.37 12.71 11.09
CA PRO A 136 -3.72 11.97 9.87
C PRO A 136 -5.21 11.63 9.74
N SER A 137 -5.93 11.51 10.86
CA SER A 137 -7.38 11.23 10.88
C SER A 137 -8.22 12.46 11.25
N GLY A 138 -7.66 13.66 11.09
CA GLY A 138 -8.33 14.93 11.35
C GLY A 138 -8.21 15.42 12.79
N ALA A 139 -9.11 16.33 13.16
CA ALA A 139 -9.08 17.03 14.44
C ALA A 139 -8.97 16.08 15.65
N GLY A 140 -8.01 16.36 16.54
CA GLY A 140 -7.78 15.57 17.76
C GLY A 140 -6.95 14.30 17.58
N SER A 141 -6.62 13.91 16.34
CA SER A 141 -5.62 12.86 16.09
C SER A 141 -4.19 13.43 16.20
N SER A 142 -3.20 12.55 16.39
CA SER A 142 -1.79 12.93 16.32
C SER A 142 -0.92 11.76 15.85
N ILE A 143 0.31 12.07 15.44
CA ILE A 143 1.37 11.08 15.20
C ILE A 143 2.22 10.79 16.46
N GLU A 144 1.80 11.23 17.65
CA GLU A 144 2.54 10.97 18.89
C GLU A 144 2.63 9.46 19.15
N GLY A 145 3.85 8.95 19.33
CA GLY A 145 4.10 7.52 19.47
C GLY A 145 3.98 6.72 18.15
N ARG A 146 3.82 7.39 17.01
CA ARG A 146 3.67 6.76 15.68
C ARG A 146 4.85 7.02 14.75
N ASP A 147 6.04 7.19 15.31
CA ASP A 147 7.28 7.48 14.59
C ASP A 147 7.59 6.46 13.48
N ALA A 148 7.31 5.17 13.72
CA ALA A 148 7.55 4.07 12.77
C ALA A 148 6.46 3.92 11.70
N PHE A 149 5.32 4.59 11.82
CA PHE A 149 4.23 4.43 10.87
C PHE A 149 4.54 5.18 9.58
N PRO A 150 4.06 4.69 8.42
CA PRO A 150 4.19 5.41 7.17
C PRO A 150 3.58 6.80 7.29
N VAL A 151 4.25 7.79 6.71
CA VAL A 151 3.66 9.12 6.58
C VAL A 151 2.52 9.08 5.57
N VAL A 152 1.39 9.70 5.94
CA VAL A 152 0.18 9.81 5.11
C VAL A 152 -0.31 11.26 5.09
N GLN A 153 -1.44 11.53 4.45
CA GLN A 153 -1.93 12.90 4.20
C GLN A 153 -0.88 13.78 3.49
N VAL A 154 -0.11 13.15 2.59
CA VAL A 154 0.89 13.79 1.73
C VAL A 154 0.43 13.73 0.28
N ALA A 155 0.40 14.88 -0.38
CA ALA A 155 0.13 14.94 -1.81
C ALA A 155 1.34 14.46 -2.62
N HIS A 156 1.18 14.26 -3.93
CA HIS A 156 2.28 13.85 -4.80
C HIS A 156 3.46 14.84 -4.75
N GLU A 157 3.15 16.15 -4.72
CA GLU A 157 4.13 17.23 -4.58
C GLU A 157 4.98 17.07 -3.31
N ASP A 158 4.36 16.70 -2.19
CA ASP A 158 5.03 16.53 -0.90
C ASP A 158 6.00 15.34 -0.91
N ALA A 159 5.55 14.22 -1.49
CA ALA A 159 6.36 13.02 -1.65
C ALA A 159 7.60 13.29 -2.53
N LEU A 160 7.40 14.02 -3.64
CA LEU A 160 8.47 14.39 -4.55
C LEU A 160 9.45 15.41 -3.93
N ALA A 161 8.94 16.36 -3.14
CA ALA A 161 9.76 17.32 -2.41
C ALA A 161 10.68 16.62 -1.39
N TYR A 162 10.13 15.65 -0.63
CA TYR A 162 10.92 14.81 0.27
C TYR A 162 11.98 14.01 -0.51
N ALA A 163 11.59 13.33 -1.59
CA ALA A 163 12.51 12.51 -2.36
C ALA A 163 13.69 13.35 -2.90
N ARG A 164 13.41 14.53 -3.43
CA ARG A 164 14.44 15.46 -3.94
C ARG A 164 15.36 15.98 -2.83
N TRP A 165 14.82 16.24 -1.64
CA TRP A 165 15.65 16.63 -0.48
C TRP A 165 16.67 15.54 -0.12
N ARG A 166 16.34 14.26 -0.35
CA ARG A 166 17.25 13.13 -0.18
C ARG A 166 18.23 12.93 -1.35
N GLY A 167 18.16 13.74 -2.41
CA GLY A 167 18.89 13.48 -3.65
C GLY A 167 18.38 12.23 -4.38
N ARG A 168 17.10 11.91 -4.20
CA ARG A 168 16.40 10.72 -4.70
C ARG A 168 15.20 11.14 -5.55
N ASP A 169 14.41 10.17 -5.97
CA ASP A 169 13.16 10.40 -6.68
C ASP A 169 12.07 9.40 -6.23
N LEU A 170 10.85 9.55 -6.76
CA LEU A 170 9.83 8.51 -6.65
C LEU A 170 10.09 7.40 -7.68
N PRO A 171 9.79 6.13 -7.34
CA PRO A 171 9.88 5.04 -8.30
C PRO A 171 8.95 5.32 -9.49
N THR A 172 9.38 4.93 -10.68
CA THR A 172 8.42 4.76 -11.77
C THR A 172 7.46 3.61 -11.44
N GLU A 173 6.29 3.60 -12.07
CA GLU A 173 5.32 2.50 -11.94
C GLU A 173 5.96 1.13 -12.24
N ALA A 174 6.80 1.10 -13.28
CA ALA A 174 7.50 -0.11 -13.71
C ALA A 174 8.56 -0.56 -12.69
N GLU A 175 9.35 0.37 -12.14
CA GLU A 175 10.32 0.07 -11.07
C GLU A 175 9.64 -0.45 -9.82
N TRP A 176 8.54 0.20 -9.42
CA TRP A 176 7.78 -0.18 -8.24
C TRP A 176 7.25 -1.61 -8.39
N GLU A 177 6.61 -1.93 -9.52
CA GLU A 177 6.05 -3.27 -9.73
C GLU A 177 7.15 -4.33 -9.92
N TYR A 178 8.25 -4.00 -10.60
CA TYR A 178 9.42 -4.87 -10.71
C TYR A 178 9.98 -5.23 -9.33
N ALA A 179 10.13 -4.22 -8.47
CA ALA A 179 10.60 -4.36 -7.11
C ALA A 179 9.60 -5.16 -6.25
N ALA A 180 8.30 -4.88 -6.37
CA ALA A 180 7.23 -5.54 -5.61
C ALA A 180 7.14 -7.04 -5.90
N ARG A 181 7.42 -7.45 -7.14
CA ARG A 181 7.47 -8.87 -7.54
C ARG A 181 8.63 -9.64 -6.90
N GLY A 182 9.66 -8.97 -6.38
CA GLY A 182 10.71 -9.61 -5.57
C GLY A 182 11.46 -10.75 -6.27
N GLY A 183 11.62 -10.66 -7.59
CA GLY A 183 12.26 -11.71 -8.41
C GLY A 183 11.32 -12.81 -8.92
N LEU A 184 10.03 -12.78 -8.55
CA LEU A 184 9.02 -13.71 -9.06
C LEU A 184 8.49 -13.23 -10.42
N GLN A 185 8.47 -14.12 -11.41
CA GLN A 185 7.94 -13.82 -12.73
C GLN A 185 6.44 -14.18 -12.79
N GLY A 186 5.60 -13.19 -13.10
CA GLY A 186 4.16 -13.40 -13.31
C GLY A 186 3.30 -13.59 -12.05
N ALA A 187 3.90 -13.67 -10.86
CA ALA A 187 3.17 -13.92 -9.62
C ALA A 187 2.05 -12.90 -9.33
N ALA A 188 0.92 -13.39 -8.83
CA ALA A 188 -0.22 -12.55 -8.46
C ALA A 188 0.05 -11.64 -7.24
N TYR A 189 0.87 -12.09 -6.28
CA TYR A 189 1.23 -11.39 -5.05
C TYR A 189 2.75 -11.29 -4.89
N ALA A 190 3.23 -10.40 -4.01
CA ALA A 190 4.67 -10.20 -3.74
C ALA A 190 5.39 -11.45 -3.20
N TRP A 191 4.64 -12.44 -2.74
CA TRP A 191 5.13 -13.70 -2.17
C TRP A 191 4.74 -14.95 -2.98
N GLY A 192 4.00 -14.83 -4.08
CA GLY A 192 3.58 -15.98 -4.89
C GLY A 192 2.17 -15.85 -5.47
N GLU A 193 1.54 -16.98 -5.78
CA GLU A 193 0.22 -17.02 -6.45
C GLU A 193 -0.97 -17.01 -5.49
N GLU A 194 -0.79 -17.50 -4.27
CA GLU A 194 -1.87 -17.62 -3.29
C GLU A 194 -1.94 -16.36 -2.42
N ALA A 195 -3.14 -15.80 -2.27
CA ALA A 195 -3.36 -14.61 -1.43
C ALA A 195 -3.03 -14.85 0.05
N ARG A 196 -3.31 -16.08 0.53
CA ARG A 196 -3.16 -16.49 1.94
C ARG A 196 -2.51 -17.87 2.03
N PRO A 197 -1.22 -18.00 1.69
CA PRO A 197 -0.54 -19.29 1.71
C PRO A 197 -0.60 -19.89 3.12
N GLY A 198 -1.20 -21.09 3.23
CA GLY A 198 -1.42 -21.73 4.53
C GLY A 198 -2.33 -20.94 5.48
N GLY A 199 -3.24 -20.11 4.95
CA GLY A 199 -4.15 -19.27 5.75
C GLY A 199 -3.50 -18.04 6.39
N GLN A 200 -2.28 -17.69 6.00
CA GLN A 200 -1.53 -16.58 6.59
C GLN A 200 -1.89 -15.23 5.98
N LEU A 201 -1.95 -14.19 6.82
CA LEU A 201 -2.05 -12.80 6.39
C LEU A 201 -0.64 -12.22 6.35
N LEU A 202 -0.12 -12.05 5.13
CA LEU A 202 1.26 -11.61 4.85
C LEU A 202 1.37 -10.12 4.51
N ALA A 203 0.28 -9.37 4.66
CA ALA A 203 0.19 -7.94 4.39
C ALA A 203 -0.89 -7.30 5.26
N ASN A 204 -0.72 -6.02 5.60
CA ASN A 204 -1.74 -5.22 6.26
C ASN A 204 -2.86 -4.84 5.28
N HIS A 205 -4.06 -5.37 5.46
CA HIS A 205 -5.22 -5.06 4.63
C HIS A 205 -6.50 -5.24 5.43
N TYR A 206 -7.64 -4.87 4.91
CA TYR A 206 -8.87 -4.88 5.68
C TYR A 206 -9.42 -6.29 5.83
N GLN A 207 -9.73 -6.73 7.06
CA GLN A 207 -10.46 -7.99 7.30
C GLN A 207 -11.85 -7.76 7.88
N GLY A 208 -12.84 -8.42 7.31
CA GLY A 208 -14.24 -8.25 7.66
C GLY A 208 -15.05 -7.62 6.54
N LEU A 209 -16.24 -7.12 6.87
CA LEU A 209 -17.14 -6.52 5.90
C LEU A 209 -16.80 -5.02 5.76
N PHE A 210 -16.12 -4.65 4.69
CA PHE A 210 -15.87 -3.24 4.37
C PHE A 210 -17.20 -2.52 4.04
N PRO A 211 -17.43 -1.26 4.48
CA PRO A 211 -16.62 -0.40 5.36
C PRO A 211 -17.12 -0.39 6.83
N PHE A 212 -17.67 -1.51 7.32
CA PHE A 212 -18.47 -1.54 8.56
C PHE A 212 -17.67 -1.74 9.85
N GLY A 213 -16.52 -2.38 9.75
CA GLY A 213 -15.64 -2.74 10.85
C GLY A 213 -14.51 -3.65 10.37
N ASP A 214 -13.28 -3.26 10.67
CA ASP A 214 -12.08 -4.06 10.45
C ASP A 214 -11.87 -4.93 11.69
N SER A 215 -11.63 -6.23 11.50
CA SER A 215 -11.36 -7.14 12.62
C SER A 215 -9.91 -7.08 13.10
N GLY A 216 -9.00 -6.44 12.34
CA GLY A 216 -7.58 -6.40 12.65
C GLY A 216 -6.95 -7.81 12.77
N ALA A 217 -7.41 -8.75 11.94
CA ALA A 217 -7.00 -10.15 12.02
C ALA A 217 -5.53 -10.35 11.61
N ASP A 218 -4.97 -9.41 10.86
CA ASP A 218 -3.54 -9.29 10.55
C ASP A 218 -2.72 -8.60 11.67
N GLY A 219 -3.38 -8.16 12.74
CA GLY A 219 -2.78 -7.50 13.89
C GLY A 219 -3.00 -5.98 13.95
N TYR A 220 -3.60 -5.36 12.93
CA TYR A 220 -3.78 -3.91 12.87
C TYR A 220 -5.18 -3.51 12.40
N GLU A 221 -5.85 -2.65 13.16
CA GLU A 221 -7.04 -1.92 12.71
C GLU A 221 -6.58 -0.58 12.13
N GLY A 222 -6.22 -0.56 10.84
CA GLY A 222 -5.62 0.59 10.16
C GLY A 222 -4.16 0.39 9.78
N ALA A 223 -3.41 1.49 9.56
CA ALA A 223 -1.99 1.41 9.21
C ALA A 223 -1.18 0.69 10.29
N ALA A 224 -0.16 -0.04 9.87
CA ALA A 224 0.85 -0.69 10.69
C ALA A 224 2.16 0.12 10.66
N PRO A 225 3.06 -0.05 11.65
CA PRO A 225 4.43 0.43 11.50
C PRO A 225 5.07 -0.14 10.23
N ALA A 226 5.93 0.64 9.58
CA ALA A 226 6.63 0.22 8.39
C ALA A 226 7.55 -0.97 8.71
N GLY A 227 7.60 -1.94 7.81
CA GLY A 227 8.42 -3.13 7.91
C GLY A 227 7.89 -4.25 8.81
N CYS A 228 6.61 -4.28 9.17
CA CYS A 228 6.07 -5.30 10.09
C CYS A 228 5.72 -6.64 9.44
N PHE A 229 5.49 -6.67 8.13
CA PHE A 229 5.17 -7.92 7.41
C PHE A 229 6.41 -8.51 6.73
N PRO A 230 6.40 -9.78 6.31
CA PRO A 230 7.58 -10.40 5.70
C PRO A 230 8.05 -9.65 4.44
N ALA A 231 9.36 -9.44 4.34
CA ALA A 231 9.94 -8.87 3.13
C ALA A 231 9.82 -9.84 1.93
N ASN A 232 9.69 -9.30 0.73
CA ASN A 232 9.70 -10.08 -0.51
C ASN A 232 11.12 -10.60 -0.85
N GLY A 233 11.27 -11.27 -2.00
CA GLY A 233 12.56 -11.86 -2.41
C GLY A 233 13.72 -10.88 -2.62
N TYR A 234 13.47 -9.57 -2.67
CA TYR A 234 14.51 -8.53 -2.69
C TYR A 234 14.80 -7.93 -1.31
N GLY A 235 14.04 -8.28 -0.27
CA GLY A 235 14.18 -7.64 1.05
C GLY A 235 13.36 -6.37 1.20
N LEU A 236 12.33 -6.19 0.35
CA LEU A 236 11.39 -5.06 0.43
C LEU A 236 10.16 -5.44 1.24
N TYR A 237 9.83 -4.58 2.20
CA TYR A 237 8.69 -4.71 3.08
C TYR A 237 7.49 -3.96 2.54
N ASP A 238 6.29 -4.43 2.91
CA ASP A 238 5.01 -3.76 2.72
C ASP A 238 4.75 -3.30 1.28
N MET A 239 5.33 -4.00 0.29
CA MET A 239 5.02 -3.80 -1.14
C MET A 239 3.58 -4.19 -1.50
N THR A 240 2.76 -4.52 -0.51
CA THR A 240 1.39 -4.98 -0.65
C THR A 240 0.65 -4.64 0.64
N GLY A 241 -0.41 -3.85 0.54
CA GLY A 241 -1.16 -3.37 1.71
C GLY A 241 -0.48 -2.20 2.41
N ASN A 242 -0.80 -2.03 3.70
CA ASN A 242 -0.39 -0.93 4.57
C ASN A 242 -0.82 0.44 4.02
N VAL A 243 -0.02 1.12 3.21
CA VAL A 243 -0.44 2.34 2.51
C VAL A 243 -0.23 2.20 1.02
N TRP A 244 -1.10 2.84 0.26
CA TRP A 244 -0.86 3.08 -1.16
C TRP A 244 0.43 3.90 -1.31
N GLU A 245 1.15 3.69 -2.41
CA GLU A 245 2.40 4.40 -2.63
C GLU A 245 2.39 5.21 -3.91
N TRP A 246 2.74 6.49 -3.79
CA TRP A 246 2.97 7.37 -4.94
C TRP A 246 4.09 6.84 -5.85
N THR A 247 3.82 6.82 -7.15
CA THR A 247 4.84 6.65 -8.20
C THR A 247 5.05 7.97 -8.96
N ARG A 248 6.14 8.07 -9.71
CA ARG A 248 6.42 9.25 -10.54
C ARG A 248 5.43 9.41 -11.70
N ASP A 249 4.85 8.31 -12.17
CA ASP A 249 4.08 8.28 -13.41
C ASP A 249 2.72 8.96 -13.27
N ALA A 250 2.45 9.94 -14.13
CA ALA A 250 1.09 10.45 -14.34
C ALA A 250 0.14 9.29 -14.68
N TRP A 251 -1.09 9.35 -14.16
CA TRP A 251 -2.09 8.35 -14.47
C TRP A 251 -2.45 8.40 -15.96
N ARG A 252 -2.48 7.24 -16.61
CA ARG A 252 -2.91 7.10 -18.00
C ARG A 252 -4.09 6.15 -18.10
N GLN A 253 -5.16 6.61 -18.75
CA GLN A 253 -6.24 5.75 -19.18
C GLN A 253 -6.09 5.49 -20.67
N ALA A 254 -5.79 4.24 -21.03
CA ALA A 254 -5.28 3.89 -22.37
C ALA A 254 -4.05 4.75 -22.73
N ALA A 255 -4.09 5.47 -23.85
CA ALA A 255 -2.95 6.29 -24.31
C ALA A 255 -2.93 7.71 -23.70
N LEU A 256 -3.99 8.14 -23.02
CA LEU A 256 -4.17 9.53 -22.58
C LEU A 256 -3.77 9.68 -21.12
N ALA A 257 -2.91 10.67 -20.85
CA ALA A 257 -2.68 11.14 -19.48
C ALA A 257 -3.94 11.87 -18.98
N VAL A 258 -4.28 11.65 -17.72
CA VAL A 258 -5.38 12.33 -17.05
C VAL A 258 -4.76 13.34 -16.09
N ASP A 259 -5.00 14.63 -16.35
CA ASP A 259 -4.48 15.72 -15.52
C ASP A 259 -5.01 15.63 -14.08
N GLY A 260 -4.17 15.98 -13.11
CA GLY A 260 -4.51 15.95 -11.68
C GLY A 260 -4.43 14.56 -11.03
N PHE A 261 -3.90 13.55 -11.74
CA PHE A 261 -3.76 12.21 -11.21
C PHE A 261 -2.39 11.60 -11.49
N HIS A 262 -1.83 10.98 -10.47
CA HIS A 262 -0.64 10.14 -10.56
C HIS A 262 -0.98 8.68 -10.24
N THR A 263 -0.17 7.75 -10.72
CA THR A 263 -0.38 6.33 -10.45
C THR A 263 0.05 6.01 -9.02
N ILE A 264 -0.84 5.39 -8.26
CA ILE A 264 -0.54 4.76 -6.96
C ILE A 264 -0.53 3.24 -7.09
N LYS A 265 0.32 2.59 -6.29
CA LYS A 265 0.53 1.13 -6.29
C LYS A 265 0.45 0.54 -4.89
N GLY A 266 0.20 -0.77 -4.81
CA GLY A 266 0.33 -1.57 -3.57
C GLY A 266 -0.94 -1.85 -2.78
N GLY A 267 -2.00 -1.06 -2.90
CA GLY A 267 -3.15 -1.17 -2.00
C GLY A 267 -2.87 -0.54 -0.63
N SER A 268 -3.82 -0.61 0.29
CA SER A 268 -3.66 -0.08 1.66
C SER A 268 -4.36 -0.96 2.68
N PHE A 269 -4.26 -0.60 3.96
CA PHE A 269 -5.00 -1.20 5.07
C PHE A 269 -6.54 -1.15 4.87
N LEU A 270 -7.06 -0.31 3.97
CA LEU A 270 -8.50 -0.28 3.62
C LEU A 270 -8.90 -1.24 2.50
N CYS A 271 -7.95 -1.91 1.86
CA CYS A 271 -8.23 -2.80 0.75
C CYS A 271 -8.71 -4.18 1.24
N SER A 272 -9.77 -4.69 0.63
CA SER A 272 -10.44 -5.94 1.03
C SER A 272 -10.78 -6.80 -0.18
N ASP A 273 -10.89 -8.11 0.03
CA ASP A 273 -11.27 -9.08 -1.02
C ASP A 273 -12.59 -8.71 -1.73
N GLN A 274 -13.49 -8.04 -1.00
CA GLN A 274 -14.86 -7.76 -1.45
C GLN A 274 -15.01 -6.41 -2.16
N PHE A 275 -14.10 -5.47 -1.93
CA PHE A 275 -14.21 -4.10 -2.45
C PHE A 275 -12.96 -3.64 -3.22
N CYS A 276 -11.79 -3.72 -2.58
CA CYS A 276 -10.52 -3.30 -3.16
C CYS A 276 -9.52 -4.46 -3.12
N ALA A 277 -9.56 -5.34 -4.12
CA ALA A 277 -8.59 -6.44 -4.29
C ALA A 277 -7.29 -5.96 -4.97
N ARG A 278 -6.81 -4.76 -4.59
CA ARG A 278 -5.64 -4.09 -5.19
C ARG A 278 -4.35 -4.23 -4.37
N TYR A 279 -4.34 -5.10 -3.37
CA TYR A 279 -3.12 -5.49 -2.64
C TYR A 279 -2.30 -6.51 -3.48
N ARG A 280 -1.91 -6.12 -4.70
CA ARG A 280 -1.17 -6.97 -5.66
C ARG A 280 -0.16 -6.13 -6.43
N PRO A 281 1.02 -6.67 -6.79
CA PRO A 281 2.02 -5.93 -7.58
C PRO A 281 1.48 -5.30 -8.86
N ALA A 282 0.63 -6.03 -9.60
CA ALA A 282 0.06 -5.57 -10.87
C ALA A 282 -1.01 -4.49 -10.70
N ALA A 283 -1.69 -4.44 -9.56
CA ALA A 283 -2.78 -3.49 -9.32
C ALA A 283 -2.26 -2.05 -9.34
N ARG A 284 -3.08 -1.14 -9.86
CA ARG A 284 -2.79 0.29 -9.99
C ARG A 284 -4.08 1.08 -9.86
N GLN A 285 -4.00 2.31 -9.41
CA GLN A 285 -5.15 3.21 -9.31
C GLN A 285 -4.70 4.67 -9.58
N PRO A 286 -5.58 5.54 -10.09
CA PRO A 286 -5.34 6.98 -10.03
C PRO A 286 -5.45 7.47 -8.58
N GLY A 287 -4.43 8.19 -8.10
CA GLY A 287 -4.50 9.02 -6.90
C GLY A 287 -4.58 10.48 -7.30
N ASP A 288 -5.50 11.23 -6.68
CA ASP A 288 -5.62 12.68 -6.85
C ASP A 288 -4.34 13.34 -6.33
N ASP A 289 -3.59 13.99 -7.23
CA ASP A 289 -2.27 14.51 -6.88
C ASP A 289 -2.30 15.84 -6.12
N THR A 290 -3.48 16.41 -5.95
CA THR A 290 -3.69 17.72 -5.33
C THR A 290 -4.02 17.65 -3.83
N MET A 291 -4.28 16.45 -3.29
CA MET A 291 -4.61 16.28 -1.88
C MET A 291 -4.00 15.03 -1.24
N GLY A 292 -3.81 15.11 0.08
CA GLY A 292 -3.47 13.95 0.89
C GLY A 292 -4.70 13.08 1.21
N THR A 293 -4.44 11.82 1.51
CA THR A 293 -5.42 10.90 2.11
C THR A 293 -4.75 10.10 3.23
N GLU A 294 -5.52 9.58 4.18
CA GLU A 294 -4.93 8.85 5.33
C GLU A 294 -4.40 7.44 5.02
N HIS A 295 -4.48 7.02 3.75
CA HIS A 295 -4.04 5.70 3.31
C HIS A 295 -3.09 5.71 2.10
N ILE A 296 -2.59 6.89 1.70
CA ILE A 296 -1.55 7.04 0.67
C ILE A 296 -0.30 7.64 1.32
N GLY A 297 0.82 6.92 1.21
CA GLY A 297 2.18 7.35 1.51
C GLY A 297 3.08 7.17 0.29
N PHE A 298 4.37 6.87 0.50
CA PHE A 298 5.33 6.67 -0.58
C PHE A 298 6.65 6.05 -0.09
N ARG A 299 7.48 5.61 -1.04
CA ARG A 299 8.89 5.24 -0.85
C ARG A 299 9.76 5.85 -1.95
N THR A 300 11.08 5.91 -1.77
CA THR A 300 11.98 6.58 -2.72
C THR A 300 12.94 5.63 -3.44
N VAL A 301 13.48 6.08 -4.58
CA VAL A 301 14.49 5.40 -5.38
C VAL A 301 15.68 6.29 -5.68
N TRP A 302 16.81 5.66 -5.98
CA TRP A 302 18.02 6.32 -6.47
C TRP A 302 18.64 5.54 -7.63
N HIS A 303 18.98 6.22 -8.72
CA HIS A 303 19.35 5.61 -10.00
C HIS A 303 20.85 5.61 -10.31
N GLY A 304 21.70 6.09 -9.40
CA GLY A 304 23.06 6.44 -9.79
C GLY A 304 23.12 7.83 -10.39
N SER A 305 24.24 8.54 -10.17
CA SER A 305 24.60 9.58 -11.13
C SER A 305 24.93 8.87 -12.44
N GLU A 306 24.10 9.01 -13.47
CA GLU A 306 24.67 9.07 -14.81
C GLU A 306 25.65 10.24 -14.77
N GLN A 307 26.95 9.96 -14.75
CA GLN A 307 27.92 10.94 -15.22
C GLN A 307 27.61 11.12 -16.70
N THR A 308 26.76 12.09 -17.00
CA THR A 308 26.74 12.71 -18.31
C THR A 308 28.05 13.47 -18.40
N GLU A 309 29.06 12.84 -19.00
CA GLU A 309 30.21 13.56 -19.59
C GLU A 309 29.74 14.52 -20.69
#